data_AF-A0A2P2DCY6-F1
#
_entry.id   AF-A0A2P2DCY6-F1
#
_cell.length_a   1.000
_cell.length_b   1.000
_cell.length_c   1.000
_cell.angle_alpha   90.00
_cell.angle_beta   90.00
_cell.angle_gamma   90.00
#
_symmetry.space_group_name_H-M   'P 1'
#
loop_
_entity.id
_entity.type
_entity.pdbx_description
1 polymer ?
#
loop_
_entity_poly.entity_id
_entity_poly.type
_entity_poly.pdbx_seq_one_letter_code
_entity_poly.pdbx_strand_id
1 'polypeptide(L)'
;MKAENIRRVWFVVFVIFFSFLGCEKEPEVDLKEFQIVKDAYNTGHLTVVQAILSDRKKERKLSIEEESLYLKSLFYLSEWNAFLEEWKGFERKTPELILYYFKVILLSKEKKQIGEEEEKRLLELMAVSPEACLLYLQWNEKRVKTKHKSLFLAQIKQFQNYLDRMNQEISKK
;
A
#
# COMPACT_ATOMS: atom_id res chain seq x y z
N MET A 1 -7.90 16.93 -53.94
CA MET A 1 -6.86 16.92 -52.89
C MET A 1 -6.28 15.51 -52.84
N LYS A 2 -4.99 15.34 -53.18
CA LYS A 2 -4.38 14.02 -53.46
C LYS A 2 -4.33 13.16 -52.19
N ALA A 3 -4.68 11.87 -52.29
CA ALA A 3 -4.74 10.91 -51.19
C ALA A 3 -3.41 10.81 -50.38
N GLU A 4 -2.28 11.15 -50.99
CA GLU A 4 -0.98 11.23 -50.31
C GLU A 4 -0.93 12.29 -49.19
N ASN A 5 -1.63 13.43 -49.34
CA ASN A 5 -1.63 14.47 -48.32
C ASN A 5 -2.40 14.02 -47.07
N ILE A 6 -3.47 13.24 -47.23
CA ILE A 6 -4.25 12.71 -46.10
C ILE A 6 -3.42 11.67 -45.32
N ARG A 7 -2.65 10.83 -46.02
CA ARG A 7 -1.78 9.84 -45.39
C ARG A 7 -0.62 10.48 -44.62
N ARG A 8 -0.04 11.58 -45.13
CA ARG A 8 1.01 12.34 -44.43
C ARG A 8 0.47 13.05 -43.18
N VAL A 9 -0.72 13.65 -43.26
CA VAL A 9 -1.35 14.31 -42.10
C VAL A 9 -1.66 13.29 -41.00
N TRP A 10 -2.20 12.12 -41.34
CA TRP A 10 -2.43 11.05 -40.37
C TRP A 10 -1.15 10.53 -39.72
N PHE A 11 -0.07 10.40 -40.49
CA PHE A 11 1.23 9.98 -39.95
C PHE A 11 1.79 11.02 -38.97
N VAL A 12 1.67 12.31 -39.27
CA VAL A 12 2.10 13.40 -38.37
C VAL A 12 1.27 13.41 -37.09
N VAL A 13 -0.05 13.24 -37.18
CA VAL A 13 -0.93 13.15 -35.99
C VAL A 13 -0.57 11.95 -35.12
N PHE A 14 -0.27 10.80 -35.74
CA PHE A 14 0.12 9.58 -35.02
C PHE A 14 1.47 9.74 -34.30
N VAL A 15 2.47 10.34 -34.95
CA VAL A 15 3.79 10.60 -34.35
C VAL A 15 3.70 11.57 -33.17
N ILE A 16 2.87 12.62 -33.29
CA ILE A 16 2.66 13.59 -32.21
C ILE A 16 1.96 12.91 -31.02
N PHE A 17 0.95 12.07 -31.27
CA PHE A 17 0.24 11.36 -30.21
C PHE A 17 1.14 10.39 -29.43
N PHE A 18 2.04 9.69 -30.11
CA PHE A 18 3.02 8.82 -29.47
C PHE A 18 4.14 9.58 -28.73
N SER A 19 4.41 10.83 -29.11
CA SER A 19 5.41 11.66 -28.41
C SER A 19 4.93 12.16 -27.05
N PHE A 20 3.61 12.15 -26.80
CA PHE A 20 3.04 12.44 -25.48
C PHE A 20 3.02 11.24 -24.53
N LEU A 21 3.31 10.02 -25.03
CA LEU A 21 3.60 8.85 -24.18
C LEU A 21 5.08 8.88 -23.72
N GLY A 22 5.57 10.06 -23.36
CA GLY A 22 6.86 10.23 -22.73
C GLY A 22 6.86 9.49 -21.40
N CYS A 23 7.72 8.48 -21.29
CA CYS A 23 8.03 7.82 -20.04
C CYS A 23 8.54 8.89 -19.06
N GLU A 24 7.74 9.22 -18.04
CA GLU A 24 8.12 10.15 -16.98
C GLU A 24 9.38 9.58 -16.34
N LYS A 25 10.53 10.27 -16.49
CA LYS A 25 11.77 9.82 -15.84
C LYS A 25 11.50 9.86 -14.34
N GLU A 26 11.64 8.72 -13.67
CA GLU A 26 11.56 8.67 -12.22
C GLU A 26 12.55 9.69 -11.64
N PRO A 27 12.15 10.45 -10.61
CA PRO A 27 13.04 11.40 -9.96
C PRO A 27 14.28 10.66 -9.47
N GLU A 28 15.45 11.16 -9.84
CA GLU A 28 16.71 10.56 -9.43
C GLU A 28 16.85 10.70 -7.90
N VAL A 29 16.74 9.57 -7.20
CA VAL A 29 16.84 9.52 -5.75
C VAL A 29 18.31 9.56 -5.37
N ASP A 30 18.72 10.57 -4.58
CA ASP A 30 20.01 10.51 -3.91
C ASP A 30 19.98 9.36 -2.88
N LEU A 31 20.65 8.26 -3.23
CA LEU A 31 20.71 7.05 -2.43
C LEU A 31 21.28 7.29 -1.03
N LYS A 32 22.24 8.22 -0.87
CA LYS A 32 22.82 8.51 0.44
C LYS A 32 21.83 9.25 1.32
N GLU A 33 21.17 10.24 0.75
CA GLU A 33 20.15 11.00 1.47
C GLU A 33 18.94 10.15 1.84
N PHE A 34 18.49 9.27 0.94
CA PHE A 34 17.42 8.33 1.25
C PHE A 34 17.82 7.35 2.36
N GLN A 35 19.06 6.87 2.36
CA GLN A 35 19.57 5.98 3.39
C GLN A 35 19.53 6.65 4.78
N ILE A 36 19.87 7.94 4.89
CA ILE A 36 19.76 8.69 6.16
C ILE A 36 18.32 8.71 6.67
N VAL A 37 17.35 8.98 5.79
CA VAL A 37 15.92 9.00 6.18
C VAL A 37 15.45 7.60 6.59
N LYS A 38 15.90 6.57 5.88
CA LYS A 38 15.59 5.17 6.21
C LYS A 38 16.17 4.75 7.55
N ASP A 39 17.39 5.17 7.86
CA ASP A 39 18.03 4.86 9.15
C ASP A 39 17.34 5.61 10.30
N ALA A 40 16.94 6.87 10.08
CA ALA A 40 16.12 7.61 11.02
C ALA A 40 14.77 6.92 11.29
N TYR A 41 14.15 6.35 10.25
CA TYR A 41 12.92 5.58 10.39
C TYR A 41 13.15 4.30 11.22
N ASN A 42 14.20 3.54 10.92
CA ASN A 42 14.52 2.29 11.62
C ASN A 42 14.89 2.51 13.09
N THR A 43 15.41 3.70 13.43
CA THR A 43 15.75 4.10 14.80
C THR A 43 14.57 4.77 15.54
N GLY A 44 13.41 4.91 14.89
CA GLY A 44 12.19 5.43 15.51
C GLY A 44 12.08 6.96 15.54
N HIS A 45 12.93 7.69 14.82
CA HIS A 45 12.86 9.15 14.69
C HIS A 45 11.79 9.58 13.67
N LEU A 46 10.55 9.14 13.89
CA LEU A 46 9.44 9.24 12.92
C LEU A 46 9.03 10.69 12.60
N THR A 47 9.06 11.59 13.59
CA THR A 47 8.75 13.02 13.37
C THR A 47 9.75 13.69 12.44
N VAL A 48 11.03 13.32 12.56
CA VAL A 48 12.10 13.81 11.68
C VAL A 48 11.90 13.27 10.26
N VAL A 49 11.60 11.98 10.14
CA VAL A 49 11.32 11.33 8.84
C VAL A 49 10.13 12.00 8.15
N GLN A 50 9.03 12.21 8.88
CA GLN A 50 7.85 12.88 8.36
C GLN A 50 8.15 14.30 7.91
N ALA A 51 8.89 15.09 8.70
CA ALA A 51 9.26 16.45 8.34
C ALA A 51 10.10 16.49 7.06
N ILE A 52 11.15 15.67 6.98
CA ILE A 52 12.03 15.59 5.79
C ILE A 52 11.23 15.20 4.54
N LEU A 53 10.40 14.16 4.64
CA LEU A 53 9.62 13.68 3.48
C LEU A 53 8.51 14.67 3.08
N SER A 54 7.89 15.35 4.05
CA SER A 54 6.91 16.41 3.79
C SER A 54 7.53 17.60 3.05
N ASP A 55 8.73 18.01 3.46
CA ASP A 55 9.46 19.10 2.80
C ASP A 55 9.90 18.70 1.39
N ARG A 56 10.48 17.50 1.22
CA ARG A 56 10.81 16.95 -0.11
C ARG A 56 9.60 16.89 -1.03
N LYS A 57 8.42 16.55 -0.50
CA LYS A 57 7.18 16.49 -1.27
C LYS A 57 6.74 17.87 -1.79
N LYS A 58 7.07 18.95 -1.10
CA LYS A 58 6.82 20.33 -1.57
C LYS A 58 7.75 20.72 -2.71
N GLU A 59 8.96 20.18 -2.72
CA GLU A 59 10.01 20.48 -3.70
C GLU A 59 9.93 19.60 -4.95
N ARG A 60 9.59 18.32 -4.79
CA ARG A 60 9.52 17.33 -5.86
C ARG A 60 8.53 16.21 -5.56
N LYS A 61 8.22 15.41 -6.59
CA LYS A 61 7.54 14.12 -6.43
C LYS A 61 8.46 13.16 -5.65
N LEU A 62 7.89 12.48 -4.67
CA LEU A 62 8.60 11.46 -3.89
C LEU A 62 8.78 10.19 -4.74
N SER A 63 9.85 9.42 -4.49
CA SER A 63 9.95 8.07 -5.04
C SER A 63 8.92 7.16 -4.37
N ILE A 64 8.64 6.01 -4.98
CA ILE A 64 7.72 5.01 -4.43
C ILE A 64 8.15 4.58 -3.02
N GLU A 65 9.45 4.39 -2.80
CA GLU A 65 10.00 3.99 -1.51
C GLU A 65 9.84 5.10 -0.47
N GLU A 66 10.03 6.36 -0.88
CA GLU A 66 9.82 7.54 -0.03
C GLU A 66 8.35 7.73 0.32
N GLU A 67 7.44 7.60 -0.63
CA GLU A 67 5.98 7.66 -0.41
C GLU A 67 5.52 6.55 0.53
N SER A 68 6.02 5.33 0.34
CA SER A 68 5.78 4.21 1.23
C SER A 68 6.27 4.53 2.65
N LEU A 69 7.49 5.03 2.79
CA LEU A 69 8.06 5.38 4.10
C LEU A 69 7.28 6.51 4.78
N TYR A 70 6.80 7.49 4.01
CA TYR A 70 5.98 8.59 4.49
C TYR A 70 4.62 8.10 5.00
N LEU A 71 3.92 7.26 4.24
CA LEU A 71 2.66 6.64 4.71
C LEU A 71 2.87 5.84 5.99
N LYS A 72 3.98 5.10 6.09
CA LYS A 72 4.30 4.35 7.31
C LYS A 72 4.56 5.29 8.49
N SER A 73 5.32 6.38 8.30
CA SER A 73 5.57 7.31 9.40
C SER A 73 4.28 7.96 9.91
N LEU A 74 3.37 8.37 9.02
CA LEU A 74 2.03 8.87 9.38
C LEU A 74 1.23 7.85 10.18
N PHE A 75 1.28 6.57 9.77
CA PHE A 75 0.61 5.49 10.49
C PHE A 75 1.14 5.36 11.92
N TYR A 76 2.46 5.28 12.10
CA TYR A 76 3.05 5.11 13.42
C TYR A 76 2.91 6.34 14.33
N LEU A 77 2.82 7.54 13.75
CA LEU A 77 2.52 8.79 14.45
C LEU A 77 1.03 8.98 14.76
N SER A 78 0.18 8.03 14.36
CA SER A 78 -1.28 8.11 14.53
C SER A 78 -1.95 9.28 13.80
N GLU A 79 -1.35 9.75 12.71
CA GLU A 79 -1.88 10.82 11.88
C GLU A 79 -2.88 10.30 10.84
N TRP A 80 -4.02 9.81 11.32
CA TRP A 80 -4.99 9.09 10.50
C TRP A 80 -5.55 9.90 9.32
N ASN A 81 -5.83 11.18 9.53
CA ASN A 81 -6.40 12.04 8.49
C ASN A 81 -5.40 12.26 7.35
N ALA A 82 -4.16 12.64 7.71
CA ALA A 82 -3.09 12.80 6.74
C ALA A 82 -2.81 11.49 5.99
N PHE A 83 -2.76 10.36 6.71
CA PHE A 83 -2.60 9.04 6.10
C PHE A 83 -3.68 8.77 5.04
N LEU A 84 -4.95 9.03 5.36
CA LEU A 84 -6.07 8.76 4.46
C LEU A 84 -6.13 9.74 3.27
N GLU A 85 -5.60 10.95 3.41
CA GLU A 85 -5.45 11.88 2.29
C GLU A 85 -4.35 11.42 1.33
N GLU A 86 -3.19 11.07 1.87
CA GLU A 86 -2.07 10.53 1.11
C GLU A 86 -2.43 9.22 0.40
N TRP A 87 -3.18 8.35 1.07
CA TRP A 87 -3.64 7.07 0.51
C TRP A 87 -4.39 7.21 -0.82
N LYS A 88 -5.16 8.29 -1.01
CA LYS A 88 -5.98 8.48 -2.22
C LYS A 88 -5.12 8.69 -3.46
N GLY A 89 -3.98 9.35 -3.31
CA GLY A 89 -3.05 9.64 -4.42
C GLY A 89 -1.98 8.57 -4.62
N PHE A 90 -1.87 7.61 -3.70
CA PHE A 90 -0.80 6.63 -3.73
C PHE A 90 -1.11 5.44 -4.65
N GLU A 91 -0.32 5.30 -5.72
CA GLU A 91 -0.58 4.31 -6.77
C GLU A 91 -0.15 2.89 -6.34
N ARG A 92 0.99 2.75 -5.64
CA ARG A 92 1.62 1.44 -5.39
C ARG A 92 1.32 0.87 -4.01
N LYS A 93 0.06 0.49 -3.78
CA LYS A 93 -0.42 -0.08 -2.51
C LYS A 93 0.10 -1.51 -2.29
N THR A 94 1.19 -1.65 -1.53
CA THR A 94 1.78 -2.95 -1.14
C THR A 94 0.88 -3.72 -0.15
N PRO A 95 1.04 -5.05 -0.02
CA PRO A 95 0.31 -5.85 0.96
C PRO A 95 0.31 -5.27 2.38
N GLU A 96 1.48 -4.84 2.88
CA GLU A 96 1.63 -4.25 4.21
C GLU A 96 0.82 -2.95 4.34
N LEU A 97 0.90 -2.08 3.33
CA LEU A 97 0.19 -0.80 3.33
C LEU A 97 -1.33 -0.98 3.23
N ILE A 98 -1.81 -2.04 2.57
CA ILE A 98 -3.23 -2.42 2.60
C ILE A 98 -3.66 -2.76 4.04
N LEU A 99 -2.87 -3.53 4.78
CA LEU A 99 -3.18 -3.83 6.18
C LEU A 99 -3.20 -2.56 7.02
N TYR A 100 -2.26 -1.63 6.81
CA TYR A 100 -2.27 -0.33 7.50
C TYR A 100 -3.50 0.48 7.16
N TYR A 101 -3.90 0.56 5.89
CA TYR A 101 -5.11 1.26 5.50
C TYR A 101 -6.35 0.74 6.25
N PHE A 102 -6.57 -0.57 6.29
CA PHE A 102 -7.72 -1.13 7.03
C PHE A 102 -7.62 -0.91 8.54
N LYS A 103 -6.42 -0.97 9.13
CA LYS A 103 -6.21 -0.59 10.54
C LYS A 103 -6.59 0.87 10.77
N VAL A 104 -6.18 1.78 9.89
CA VAL A 104 -6.52 3.21 10.00
C VAL A 104 -8.03 3.41 9.89
N ILE A 105 -8.72 2.70 9.00
CA ILE A 105 -10.20 2.77 8.93
C ILE A 105 -10.84 2.33 10.25
N LEU A 106 -10.35 1.25 10.86
CA LEU A 106 -10.85 0.78 12.16
C LEU A 106 -10.53 1.75 13.31
N LEU A 107 -9.31 2.29 13.33
CA LEU A 107 -8.81 3.15 14.42
C LEU A 107 -9.33 4.59 14.34
N SER A 108 -9.46 5.15 13.14
CA SER A 108 -10.00 6.50 12.92
C SER A 108 -11.49 6.61 13.27
N LYS A 109 -12.20 5.48 13.31
CA LYS A 109 -13.66 5.40 13.50
C LYS A 109 -14.46 6.20 12.45
N GLU A 110 -13.82 6.63 11.36
CA GLU A 110 -14.49 7.31 10.28
C GLU A 110 -15.29 6.31 9.45
N LYS A 111 -16.57 6.61 9.21
CA LYS A 111 -17.40 5.83 8.28
C LYS A 111 -17.03 6.18 6.84
N LYS A 112 -15.87 5.71 6.39
CA LYS A 112 -15.47 5.81 4.98
C LYS A 112 -15.95 4.60 4.20
N GLN A 113 -16.51 4.87 3.02
CA GLN A 113 -16.82 3.84 2.05
C GLN A 113 -15.50 3.37 1.43
N ILE A 114 -15.15 2.11 1.70
CA ILE A 114 -13.95 1.49 1.11
C ILE A 114 -14.25 1.17 -0.36
N GLY A 115 -13.29 1.44 -1.24
CA GLY A 115 -13.39 1.09 -2.65
C GLY A 115 -13.36 -0.43 -2.86
N GLU A 116 -13.97 -0.89 -3.95
CA GLU A 116 -14.00 -2.33 -4.29
C GLU A 116 -12.58 -2.91 -4.49
N GLU A 117 -11.64 -2.09 -4.97
CA GLU A 117 -10.26 -2.49 -5.19
C GLU A 117 -9.50 -2.74 -3.88
N GLU A 118 -9.65 -1.87 -2.87
CA GLU A 118 -9.06 -2.09 -1.55
C GLU A 118 -9.66 -3.33 -0.86
N GLU A 119 -10.97 -3.53 -0.96
CA GLU A 119 -11.63 -4.74 -0.44
C GLU A 119 -11.06 -6.00 -1.12
N LYS A 120 -10.96 -6.00 -2.45
CA LYS A 120 -10.41 -7.12 -3.21
C LYS A 120 -8.98 -7.46 -2.77
N ARG A 121 -8.12 -6.46 -2.61
CA ARG A 121 -6.74 -6.67 -2.13
C ARG A 121 -6.71 -7.26 -0.72
N LEU A 122 -7.58 -6.83 0.18
CA LEU A 122 -7.66 -7.42 1.52
C LEU A 122 -8.10 -8.89 1.45
N LEU A 123 -9.09 -9.22 0.62
CA LEU A 123 -9.57 -10.60 0.43
C LEU A 123 -8.47 -11.51 -0.11
N GLU A 124 -7.64 -11.02 -1.04
CA GLU A 124 -6.48 -11.77 -1.56
C GLU A 124 -5.47 -12.08 -0.44
N LEU A 125 -5.25 -11.13 0.48
CA LEU A 125 -4.33 -11.31 1.62
C LEU A 125 -4.84 -12.31 2.67
N MET A 126 -6.15 -12.54 2.78
CA MET A 126 -6.71 -13.49 3.74
C MET A 126 -6.20 -14.93 3.54
N ALA A 127 -5.78 -15.29 2.31
CA ALA A 127 -5.24 -16.60 2.02
C ALA A 127 -3.86 -16.85 2.67
N VAL A 128 -3.12 -15.78 2.99
CA VAL A 128 -1.71 -15.85 3.42
C VAL A 128 -1.42 -15.09 4.72
N SER A 129 -2.35 -14.24 5.18
CA SER A 129 -2.19 -13.42 6.37
C SER A 129 -3.36 -13.62 7.35
N PRO A 130 -3.11 -14.19 8.53
CA PRO A 130 -4.10 -14.25 9.61
C PRO A 130 -4.58 -12.85 10.04
N GLU A 131 -3.68 -11.86 9.98
CA GLU A 131 -4.00 -10.47 10.28
C GLU A 131 -5.02 -9.90 9.30
N ALA A 132 -4.88 -10.18 8.00
CA ALA A 132 -5.86 -9.77 7.00
C ALA A 132 -7.26 -10.35 7.30
N CYS A 133 -7.31 -11.61 7.75
CA CYS A 133 -8.57 -12.24 8.17
C CYS A 133 -9.22 -11.49 9.35
N LEU A 134 -8.42 -11.14 10.37
CA LEU A 134 -8.92 -10.42 11.54
C LEU A 134 -9.43 -9.02 11.16
N LEU A 135 -8.68 -8.29 10.35
CA LEU A 135 -9.09 -6.97 9.86
C LEU A 135 -10.38 -7.04 9.06
N TYR A 136 -10.52 -8.04 8.17
CA TYR A 136 -11.74 -8.25 7.40
C TYR A 136 -12.94 -8.53 8.30
N LEU A 137 -12.78 -9.37 9.32
CA LEU A 137 -13.85 -9.70 10.27
C LEU A 137 -14.27 -8.49 11.10
N GLN A 138 -13.31 -7.73 11.64
CA GLN A 138 -13.58 -6.54 12.45
C GLN A 138 -14.23 -5.43 11.64
N TRP A 139 -13.76 -5.23 10.41
CA TRP A 139 -14.34 -4.25 9.51
C TRP A 139 -15.76 -4.64 9.09
N ASN A 140 -16.00 -5.93 8.88
CA ASN A 140 -17.25 -6.44 8.31
C ASN A 140 -18.14 -7.22 9.29
N GLU A 141 -18.08 -6.90 10.59
CA GLU A 141 -18.75 -7.63 11.69
C GLU A 141 -20.24 -7.93 11.44
N LYS A 142 -20.92 -7.12 10.61
CA LYS A 142 -22.35 -7.27 10.30
C LYS A 142 -22.66 -8.12 9.06
N ARG A 143 -21.68 -8.48 8.22
CA ARG A 143 -21.91 -9.15 6.92
C ARG A 143 -20.85 -10.19 6.56
N VAL A 144 -20.38 -10.98 7.52
CA VAL A 144 -19.43 -12.06 7.22
C VAL A 144 -20.13 -13.20 6.46
N LYS A 145 -19.86 -13.31 5.15
CA LYS A 145 -20.35 -14.42 4.31
C LYS A 145 -19.76 -15.76 4.81
N THR A 146 -20.55 -16.83 4.75
CA THR A 146 -20.18 -18.17 5.24
C THR A 146 -18.85 -18.69 4.65
N LYS A 147 -18.56 -18.35 3.38
CA LYS A 147 -17.30 -18.70 2.68
C LYS A 147 -16.05 -18.03 3.30
N HIS A 148 -16.18 -16.83 3.85
CA HIS A 148 -15.05 -16.15 4.50
C HIS A 148 -14.78 -16.72 5.89
N LYS A 149 -15.84 -17.19 6.57
CA LYS A 149 -15.73 -17.91 7.84
C LYS A 149 -14.95 -19.22 7.68
N SER A 150 -15.12 -19.96 6.58
CA SER A 150 -14.35 -21.19 6.34
C SER A 150 -12.87 -20.94 6.10
N LEU A 151 -12.50 -19.83 5.41
CA LEU A 151 -11.11 -19.42 5.25
C LEU A 151 -10.46 -19.09 6.60
N PHE A 152 -11.18 -18.38 7.46
CA PHE A 152 -10.71 -18.08 8.81
C PHE A 152 -10.48 -19.35 9.64
N LEU A 153 -11.42 -20.30 9.62
CA LEU A 153 -11.27 -21.58 10.32
C LEU A 153 -10.09 -22.39 9.78
N ALA A 154 -9.84 -22.37 8.46
CA ALA A 154 -8.68 -23.01 7.86
C ALA A 154 -7.36 -22.39 8.35
N GLN A 155 -7.28 -21.06 8.42
CA GLN A 155 -6.11 -20.34 8.94
C GLN A 155 -5.86 -20.63 10.43
N ILE A 156 -6.92 -20.67 11.25
CA ILE A 156 -6.80 -21.06 12.67
C ILE A 156 -6.21 -22.46 12.80
N LYS A 157 -6.73 -23.42 12.03
CA LYS A 157 -6.25 -24.80 12.06
C LYS A 157 -4.79 -24.89 11.64
N GLN A 158 -4.39 -24.14 10.60
CA GLN A 158 -3.00 -24.06 10.17
C GLN A 158 -2.09 -23.49 11.27
N PHE A 159 -2.53 -22.44 11.97
CA PHE A 159 -1.78 -21.86 13.09
C PHE A 159 -1.65 -22.82 14.27
N GLN A 160 -2.73 -23.51 14.64
CA GLN A 160 -2.71 -24.55 15.68
C GLN A 160 -1.70 -25.65 15.34
N ASN A 161 -1.71 -26.15 14.09
CA ASN A 161 -0.74 -27.14 13.65
C ASN A 161 0.72 -26.66 13.76
N TYR A 162 0.98 -25.37 13.49
CA TYR A 162 2.31 -24.79 13.66
C TYR A 162 2.72 -24.72 15.14
N LEU A 163 1.81 -24.29 16.02
CA LEU A 163 2.04 -24.28 17.47
C LEU A 163 2.34 -25.69 18.00
N ASP A 164 1.56 -26.69 17.57
CA ASP A 164 1.76 -28.08 17.98
C ASP A 164 3.15 -28.60 17.57
N ARG A 165 3.60 -28.28 16.35
CA ARG A 165 4.94 -28.62 15.88
C ARG A 165 6.03 -27.95 16.71
N MET A 166 5.92 -26.65 16.96
CA MET A 166 6.89 -25.93 17.79
C MET A 166 6.95 -26.50 19.21
N ASN A 167 5.79 -26.80 19.82
CA ASN A 167 5.74 -27.40 21.15
C ASN A 167 6.39 -28.79 21.19
N GLN A 168 6.21 -29.60 20.14
CA GLN A 168 6.88 -30.90 20.00
C GLN A 168 8.41 -30.74 19.85
N GLU A 169 8.88 -29.74 19.10
CA GLU A 169 10.30 -29.45 18.94
C GLU A 169 10.93 -28.94 20.25
N ILE A 170 10.22 -28.09 20.99
CA ILE A 170 10.65 -27.58 22.30
C ILE A 170 10.70 -28.72 23.34
N SER A 171 9.70 -29.60 23.36
CA SER A 171 9.61 -30.71 24.34
C SER A 171 10.58 -31.87 24.04
N LYS A 172 11.22 -31.88 22.86
CA LYS A 172 12.25 -32.86 22.47
C LYS A 172 13.67 -32.44 22.83
N LYS A 173 13.84 -31.27 23.45
CA LYS A 173 15.07 -30.88 24.16
C LYS A 173 14.98 -31.24 25.64
#